data_AF-A0A7C1PTZ0-F1
#
_entry.id   AF-A0A7C1PTZ0-F1
#
_cell.length_a   1.000
_cell.length_b   1.000
_cell.length_c   1.000
_cell.angle_alpha   90.00
_cell.angle_beta   90.00
_cell.angle_gamma   90.00
#
_symmetry.space_group_name_H-M   'P 1'
#
loop_
_entity.id
_entity.type
_entity.pdbx_description
1 polymer ?
#
loop_
_entity_poly.entity_id
_entity_poly.type
_entity_poly.pdbx_seq_one_letter_code
_entity_poly.pdbx_strand_id
1 'polypeptide(L)' 'VALWEDMLKVVGDELFYAYVVDNQAIVIPETIDAIRALTGIETDGAKSIAKTNESLGIH' A
#
# COMPACT_ATOMS: atom_id res chain seq x y z
N VAL A 1 -2.86 3.93 -3.03
CA VAL A 1 -3.94 4.88 -2.66
C VAL A 1 -3.54 6.28 -3.06
N ALA A 2 -4.49 7.13 -3.44
CA ALA A 2 -4.24 8.53 -3.79
C ALA A 2 -4.82 9.45 -2.71
N LEU A 3 -4.06 10.47 -2.30
CA LEU A 3 -4.42 11.45 -1.27
C LEU A 3 -4.52 12.84 -1.91
N TRP A 4 -5.46 13.66 -1.44
CA TRP A 4 -5.47 15.10 -1.75
C TRP A 4 -4.75 15.87 -0.65
N GLU A 5 -3.58 16.41 -0.96
CA GLU A 5 -2.75 17.19 -0.02
C GLU A 5 -3.48 18.44 0.49
N ASP A 6 -4.26 19.11 -0.36
CA ASP A 6 -5.03 20.31 0.01
C ASP A 6 -6.11 20.05 1.06
N MET A 7 -6.52 18.79 1.24
CA MET A 7 -7.53 18.37 2.21
C MET A 7 -6.90 17.83 3.51
N LEU A 8 -5.58 17.83 3.62
CA LEU A 8 -4.85 17.41 4.82
C LEU A 8 -4.91 18.52 5.88
N LYS A 9 -5.53 18.24 7.03
CA LYS A 9 -5.66 19.19 8.14
C LYS A 9 -5.48 18.51 9.49
N VAL A 10 -4.74 19.16 10.39
CA VAL A 10 -4.63 18.73 11.80
C VAL A 10 -5.32 19.76 12.70
N VAL A 11 -6.14 19.28 13.65
CA VAL A 11 -6.77 20.11 14.69
C VAL A 11 -6.51 19.46 16.04
N GLY A 12 -5.66 20.08 16.87
CA GLY A 12 -5.22 19.48 18.13
C GLY A 12 -4.43 18.21 17.86
N ASP A 13 -4.99 17.07 18.25
CA ASP A 13 -4.47 15.70 18.05
C ASP A 13 -5.21 14.91 16.95
N GLU A 14 -6.16 15.53 16.23
CA GLU A 14 -6.94 14.88 15.17
C GLU A 14 -6.42 15.23 13.76
N LEU A 15 -6.22 14.21 12.91
CA LEU A 15 -5.83 14.33 11.49
C LEU A 15 -7.04 14.06 10.57
N PHE A 16 -7.33 15.00 9.68
CA PHE A 16 -8.36 14.93 8.64
C PHE A 16 -7.71 14.86 7.26
N TYR A 17 -8.19 13.96 6.41
CA TYR A 17 -7.80 13.86 5.01
C TYR A 17 -8.88 13.13 4.20
N ALA A 18 -8.86 13.30 2.88
CA ALA A 18 -9.62 12.49 1.96
C ALA A 18 -8.68 11.71 1.04
N TYR A 19 -9.06 10.49 0.72
CA TYR A 19 -8.32 9.62 -0.17
C TYR A 19 -9.27 8.87 -1.10
N VAL A 20 -8.75 8.46 -2.25
CA VAL A 20 -9.45 7.60 -3.19
C VAL A 20 -8.77 6.24 -3.27
N VAL A 21 -9.63 5.23 -3.38
CA VAL A 21 -9.27 3.83 -3.55
C VAL A 21 -9.72 3.40 -4.93
N ASP A 22 -8.77 2.94 -5.75
CA ASP A 22 -9.11 2.10 -6.88
C ASP A 22 -9.44 0.70 -6.35
N ASN A 23 -10.72 0.45 -6.16
CA ASN A 23 -11.22 -0.78 -5.53
C ASN A 23 -10.94 -2.03 -6.38
N GLN A 24 -10.64 -1.86 -7.67
CA GLN A 24 -10.35 -2.97 -8.58
C GLN A 24 -8.90 -3.46 -8.45
N ALA A 25 -7.98 -2.55 -8.11
CA ALA A 25 -6.54 -2.83 -8.12
C ALA A 25 -5.90 -2.86 -6.74
N ILE A 26 -6.51 -2.21 -5.73
CA ILE A 26 -5.86 -1.98 -4.43
C ILE A 26 -5.40 -3.24 -3.71
N VAL A 27 -5.99 -4.41 -3.96
CA VAL A 27 -5.65 -5.68 -3.27
C VAL A 27 -4.68 -6.58 -4.04
N ILE A 28 -4.30 -6.17 -5.26
CA ILE A 28 -3.41 -6.95 -6.12
C ILE A 28 -2.01 -7.13 -5.49
N PRO A 29 -1.29 -6.07 -5.07
CA PRO A 29 0.04 -6.23 -4.50
C PRO A 29 0.04 -7.06 -3.20
N GLU A 30 -0.96 -6.89 -2.35
CA GLU A 30 -1.14 -7.57 -1.06
C GLU A 30 -1.33 -9.07 -1.26
N THR A 31 -2.04 -9.46 -2.31
CA THR A 31 -2.23 -10.88 -2.66
C THR A 31 -0.89 -11.54 -3.01
N ILE A 32 -0.01 -10.84 -3.73
CA ILE A 32 1.30 -11.34 -4.11
C ILE A 32 2.20 -11.49 -2.87
N ASP A 33 2.22 -10.49 -2.00
CA ASP A 33 3.00 -10.53 -0.75
C ASP A 33 2.49 -11.62 0.20
N ALA A 34 1.17 -11.81 0.30
CA ALA A 34 0.58 -12.90 1.07
C ALA A 34 1.02 -14.28 0.57
N ILE A 35 1.08 -14.49 -0.75
CA ILE A 35 1.58 -15.75 -1.32
C ILE A 35 3.03 -16.00 -0.88
N ARG A 36 3.91 -14.99 -0.93
CA ARG A 36 5.32 -15.17 -0.53
C ARG A 36 5.45 -15.47 0.96
N ALA A 37 4.67 -14.79 1.79
CA ALA A 37 4.64 -15.04 3.23
C ALA A 37 4.14 -16.47 3.55
N LEU A 38 3.06 -16.90 2.90
CA LEU A 38 2.41 -18.20 3.18
C LEU A 38 3.25 -19.40 2.68
N THR A 39 4.03 -19.19 1.62
CA THR A 39 4.94 -20.20 1.06
C THR A 39 6.34 -20.17 1.66
N GLY A 40 6.66 -19.16 2.47
CA GLY A 40 8.00 -18.97 3.03
C GLY A 40 9.08 -18.61 2.00
N ILE A 41 8.69 -18.18 0.79
CA ILE A 41 9.63 -17.76 -0.26
C ILE A 41 10.37 -16.48 0.13
N GLU A 42 9.68 -15.57 0.81
CA GLU A 42 10.25 -14.36 1.39
C GLU A 42 9.71 -14.20 2.81
N THR A 43 10.60 -13.95 3.76
CA THR A 43 10.26 -13.80 5.20
C THR A 43 10.40 -12.36 5.67
N ASP A 44 11.14 -11.54 4.92
CA ASP A 44 11.25 -10.11 5.12
C ASP A 44 10.14 -9.38 4.35
N GLY A 45 9.15 -8.88 5.09
CA GLY A 45 8.00 -8.18 4.51
C GLY A 45 8.40 -6.95 3.69
N ALA A 46 9.42 -6.19 4.10
CA ALA A 46 9.86 -5.01 3.38
C ALA A 46 10.46 -5.37 2.01
N LYS A 47 11.21 -6.48 1.95
CA LYS A 47 11.74 -7.00 0.68
C LYS A 47 10.64 -7.50 -0.24
N SER A 48 9.61 -8.17 0.30
CA SER A 48 8.48 -8.64 -0.50
C SER A 48 7.75 -7.47 -1.17
N ILE A 49 7.42 -6.43 -0.37
CA ILE A 49 6.73 -5.22 -0.85
C ILE A 49 7.58 -4.51 -1.91
N ALA A 50 8.87 -4.29 -1.66
CA ALA A 50 9.75 -3.63 -2.63
C ALA A 50 9.79 -4.37 -3.98
N LYS A 51 9.85 -5.71 -3.93
CA LYS A 51 9.83 -6.56 -5.13
C LYS A 51 8.49 -6.50 -5.87
N THR A 52 7.38 -6.50 -5.13
CA THR A 52 6.04 -6.35 -5.71
C THR A 52 5.90 -4.99 -6.38
N ASN A 53 6.30 -3.91 -5.69
CA ASN A 53 6.24 -2.55 -6.21
C ASN A 53 7.07 -2.37 -7.49
N GLU A 54 8.32 -2.86 -7.50
CA GLU A 54 9.16 -2.84 -8.70
C GLU A 54 8.52 -3.60 -9.87
N SER A 55 7.93 -4.78 -9.60
CA SER A 55 7.33 -5.61 -10.65
C SER A 55 6.03 -5.03 -11.24
N LEU A 56 5.28 -4.26 -10.44
CA LEU A 56 4.00 -3.66 -10.83
C LEU A 56 4.14 -2.18 -11.24
N GLY A 57 5.35 -1.60 -11.16
CA GLY A 57 5.58 -0.18 -11.44
C GLY A 57 4.90 0.76 -10.43
N ILE A 58 4.77 0.32 -9.18
CA ILE A 58 4.19 1.11 -8.09
C ILE A 58 5.31 1.94 -7.45
N HIS A 59 5.04 3.23 -7.25
CA HIS A 59 5.96 4.22 -6.68
C HIS A 59 5.40 4.82 -5.39
#